data_AF-A0A519JRX0-F1
#
_entry.id   AF-A0A519JRX0-F1
#
_cell.length_a   1.000
_cell.length_b   1.000
_cell.length_c   1.000
_cell.angle_alpha   90.00
_cell.angle_beta   90.00
_cell.angle_gamma   90.00
#
_symmetry.space_group_name_H-M   'P 1'
#
loop_
_entity.id
_entity.type
_entity.pdbx_description
1 polymer ?
#
loop_
_entity_poly.entity_id
_entity_poly.type
_entity_poly.pdbx_seq_one_letter_code
_entity_poly.pdbx_strand_id
1 'polypeptide(L)'
;FESGKRFLSKEISLAQVASAFETNTKYLSEVINKYKKKNFNSYINELRIRYIIEKLKSDPKYLNYKVSYLAEECGFSSHSIFSSVFKSTTGIAPNVFIQFLSEDTRKPNEIDINPLS
;
A
#
# COMPACT_ATOMS: atom_id res chain seq x y z
N PHE A 1 5.01 7.32 -13.98
CA PHE A 1 5.28 7.72 -12.58
C PHE A 1 5.11 6.54 -11.62
N GLU A 2 3.98 5.84 -11.74
CA GLU A 2 3.56 4.66 -10.98
C GLU A 2 4.43 3.44 -11.27
N SER A 3 4.69 3.15 -12.55
CA SER A 3 5.57 2.03 -12.95
C SER A 3 6.98 2.17 -12.36
N GLY A 4 7.47 3.40 -12.25
CA GLY A 4 8.74 3.74 -11.61
C GLY A 4 8.66 3.89 -10.09
N LYS A 5 7.50 3.60 -9.46
CA LYS A 5 7.26 3.66 -8.02
C LYS A 5 7.66 5.00 -7.36
N ARG A 6 7.61 6.11 -8.09
CA ARG A 6 8.02 7.43 -7.57
C ARG A 6 7.18 7.90 -6.38
N PHE A 7 5.96 7.38 -6.24
CA PHE A 7 5.08 7.61 -5.09
C PHE A 7 5.64 7.09 -3.75
N LEU A 8 6.67 6.24 -3.76
CA LEU A 8 7.35 5.77 -2.55
C LEU A 8 8.31 6.80 -1.95
N SER A 9 8.68 7.85 -2.69
CA SER A 9 9.52 8.92 -2.14
C SER A 9 8.80 9.63 -0.99
N LYS A 10 9.48 9.78 0.15
CA LYS A 10 8.97 10.49 1.33
C LYS A 10 8.80 12.00 1.07
N GLU A 11 9.58 12.54 0.15
CA GLU A 11 9.60 13.97 -0.19
C GLU A 11 8.50 14.36 -1.18
N ILE A 12 7.76 13.37 -1.71
CA ILE A 12 6.86 13.60 -2.83
C ILE A 12 5.78 14.65 -2.52
N SER A 13 5.68 15.64 -3.40
CA SER A 13 4.62 16.65 -3.36
C SER A 13 3.97 16.85 -4.73
N LEU A 14 2.76 17.40 -4.72
CA LEU A 14 2.04 17.77 -5.95
C LEU A 14 2.87 18.71 -6.83
N ALA A 15 3.62 19.64 -6.22
CA ALA A 15 4.49 20.58 -6.92
C ALA A 15 5.64 19.87 -7.65
N GLN A 16 6.31 18.92 -6.98
CA GLN A 16 7.37 18.13 -7.62
C GLN A 16 6.85 17.30 -8.78
N VAL A 17 5.66 16.68 -8.64
CA VAL A 17 5.08 15.88 -9.73
C VAL A 17 4.63 16.76 -10.89
N ALA A 18 4.02 17.92 -10.60
CA ALA A 18 3.62 18.87 -11.63
C ALA A 18 4.84 19.37 -12.42
N SER A 19 5.93 19.73 -11.72
CA SER A 19 7.20 20.12 -12.34
C SER A 19 7.78 19.00 -13.21
N ALA A 20 7.81 17.76 -12.71
CA ALA A 20 8.31 16.61 -13.45
C ALA A 20 7.46 16.24 -14.69
N PHE A 21 6.22 16.72 -14.76
CA PHE A 21 5.31 16.56 -15.89
C PHE A 21 5.18 17.83 -16.73
N GLU A 22 6.02 18.83 -16.48
CA GLU A 22 6.02 20.13 -17.19
C GLU A 22 4.62 20.79 -17.20
N THR A 23 3.94 20.71 -16.06
CA THR A 23 2.60 21.27 -15.86
C THR A 23 2.49 22.05 -14.55
N ASN A 24 1.30 22.56 -14.25
CA ASN A 24 1.01 23.25 -12.99
C ASN A 24 0.19 22.38 -12.02
N THR A 25 0.26 22.74 -10.74
CA THR A 25 -0.38 22.00 -9.64
C THR A 25 -1.91 21.97 -9.75
N LYS A 26 -2.52 23.04 -10.29
CA LYS A 26 -3.97 23.12 -10.51
C LYS A 26 -4.42 22.08 -11.53
N TYR A 27 -3.80 22.09 -12.72
CA TYR A 27 -4.12 21.14 -13.78
C TYR A 27 -3.89 19.69 -13.34
N LEU A 28 -2.76 19.40 -12.70
CA LEU A 28 -2.49 18.06 -12.20
C LEU A 28 -3.52 17.61 -11.14
N SER A 29 -3.94 18.52 -10.24
CA SER A 29 -4.99 18.22 -9.26
C SER A 29 -6.33 17.93 -9.92
N GLU A 30 -6.71 18.73 -10.93
CA GLU A 30 -7.94 18.54 -11.69
C GLU A 30 -7.94 17.19 -12.42
N VAL A 31 -6.81 16.82 -13.04
CA VAL A 31 -6.64 15.51 -13.70
C VAL A 31 -6.77 14.38 -12.67
N ILE A 32 -6.06 14.43 -11.55
CA ILE A 32 -6.15 13.39 -10.51
C ILE A 32 -7.59 13.28 -9.98
N ASN A 33 -8.24 14.42 -9.69
CA ASN A 33 -9.62 14.41 -9.23
C ASN A 33 -10.56 13.82 -10.29
N LYS A 34 -10.43 14.23 -11.55
CA LYS A 34 -11.29 13.77 -12.65
C LYS A 34 -11.21 12.26 -12.84
N TYR A 35 -10.00 11.71 -12.91
CA TYR A 35 -9.77 10.30 -13.29
C TYR A 35 -9.63 9.34 -12.11
N LYS A 36 -9.22 9.81 -10.94
CA LYS A 36 -9.03 8.97 -9.73
C LYS A 36 -10.04 9.26 -8.63
N LYS A 37 -10.87 10.30 -8.78
CA LYS A 37 -11.88 10.74 -7.80
C LYS A 37 -11.29 11.00 -6.41
N LYS A 38 -10.05 11.47 -6.37
CA LYS A 38 -9.23 11.65 -5.16
C LYS A 38 -8.45 12.96 -5.24
N ASN A 39 -8.09 13.52 -4.08
CA ASN A 39 -7.03 14.52 -4.04
C ASN A 39 -5.65 13.85 -4.17
N PHE A 40 -4.59 14.63 -4.38
CA PHE A 40 -3.22 14.13 -4.56
C PHE A 40 -2.76 13.23 -3.41
N ASN A 41 -2.93 13.68 -2.15
CA ASN A 41 -2.47 12.93 -0.98
C ASN A 41 -3.18 11.58 -0.84
N SER A 42 -4.51 11.56 -1.00
CA SER A 42 -5.29 10.31 -0.99
C SER A 42 -4.86 9.37 -2.11
N TYR A 43 -4.54 9.90 -3.28
CA TYR A 43 -4.06 9.09 -4.41
C TYR A 43 -2.67 8.47 -4.14
N ILE A 44 -1.72 9.25 -3.63
CA ILE A 44 -0.40 8.74 -3.24
C ILE A 44 -0.52 7.70 -2.14
N ASN A 45 -1.30 7.96 -1.10
CA ASN A 45 -1.52 7.04 0.01
C ASN A 45 -2.08 5.70 -0.45
N GLU A 46 -3.07 5.69 -1.35
CA GLU A 46 -3.62 4.45 -1.90
C GLU A 46 -2.59 3.67 -2.71
N LEU A 47 -1.74 4.34 -3.50
CA LEU A 47 -0.65 3.67 -4.23
C LEU A 47 0.33 3.00 -3.26
N ARG A 48 0.69 3.69 -2.17
CA ARG A 48 1.59 3.18 -1.13
C ARG A 48 1.01 1.97 -0.39
N ILE A 49 -0.27 2.04 -0.01
CA ILE A 49 -0.96 0.90 0.63
C ILE A 49 -1.07 -0.29 -0.32
N ARG A 50 -1.44 -0.07 -1.58
CA ARG A 50 -1.45 -1.17 -2.58
C ARG A 50 -0.08 -1.80 -2.73
N TYR A 51 0.99 -0.99 -2.82
CA TYR A 51 2.35 -1.49 -2.91
C TYR A 51 2.71 -2.42 -1.74
N ILE A 52 2.43 -2.01 -0.50
CA ILE A 52 2.80 -2.83 0.67
C ILE A 52 1.94 -4.09 0.81
N ILE A 53 0.66 -4.04 0.40
CA ILE A 53 -0.21 -5.22 0.37
C ILE A 53 0.31 -6.24 -0.65
N GLU A 54 0.71 -5.78 -1.84
CA GLU A 54 1.30 -6.68 -2.84
C GLU A 54 2.59 -7.32 -2.32
N LYS A 55 3.44 -6.58 -1.60
CA LYS A 55 4.62 -7.15 -0.95
C LYS A 55 4.28 -8.19 0.11
N LEU A 56 3.31 -7.91 0.98
CA LEU A 56 2.86 -8.85 2.01
C LEU A 56 2.29 -10.15 1.41
N LYS A 57 1.64 -10.07 0.25
CA LYS A 57 1.06 -11.24 -0.44
C LYS A 57 2.07 -12.02 -1.29
N SER A 58 3.02 -11.34 -1.93
CA SER A 58 3.93 -11.95 -2.90
C SER A 58 5.28 -12.39 -2.33
N ASP A 59 5.68 -11.85 -1.18
CA ASP A 59 6.99 -12.11 -0.58
C ASP A 59 6.83 -12.35 0.94
N PRO A 60 6.74 -13.63 1.38
CA PRO A 60 6.46 -14.00 2.77
C PRO A 60 7.41 -13.39 3.80
N LYS A 61 8.63 -12.98 3.41
CA LYS A 61 9.56 -12.33 4.34
C LYS A 61 8.99 -11.03 4.92
N TYR A 62 8.12 -10.34 4.17
CA TYR A 62 7.50 -9.10 4.63
C TYR A 62 6.54 -9.28 5.80
N LEU A 63 6.00 -10.50 5.98
CA LEU A 63 5.13 -10.84 7.12
C LEU A 63 5.90 -10.80 8.45
N ASN A 64 7.23 -10.92 8.41
CA ASN A 64 8.09 -10.93 9.60
C ASN A 64 8.64 -9.55 9.97
N TYR A 65 8.41 -8.52 9.15
CA TYR A 65 8.90 -7.18 9.44
C TYR A 65 7.98 -6.44 10.41
N LYS A 66 8.59 -5.58 11.24
CA LYS A 66 7.86 -4.65 12.09
C LYS A 66 7.02 -3.70 11.24
N VAL A 67 5.84 -3.32 11.73
CA VAL A 67 4.96 -2.37 11.02
C VAL A 67 5.64 -1.02 10.76
N SER A 68 6.55 -0.58 11.63
CA SER A 68 7.35 0.64 11.40
C SER A 68 8.23 0.54 10.15
N TYR A 69 8.83 -0.63 9.92
CA TYR A 69 9.60 -0.89 8.69
C TYR A 69 8.69 -0.88 7.47
N LEU A 70 7.52 -1.55 7.55
CA LEU A 70 6.56 -1.56 6.44
C LEU A 70 6.07 -0.16 6.08
N ALA A 71 5.84 0.70 7.07
CA ALA A 71 5.48 2.10 6.87
C ALA A 71 6.57 2.86 6.10
N GLU A 72 7.83 2.71 6.52
CA GLU A 72 8.98 3.33 5.87
C GLU A 72 9.19 2.82 4.44
N GLU A 73 9.14 1.51 4.25
CA GLU A 73 9.29 0.83 2.96
C GLU A 73 8.27 1.32 1.92
N CYS A 74 7.03 1.61 2.35
CA CYS A 74 6.01 2.17 1.47
C CYS A 74 5.94 3.70 1.47
N GLY A 75 6.94 4.39 2.06
CA GLY A 75 7.11 5.84 1.92
C GLY A 75 6.33 6.70 2.92
N PHE A 76 5.78 6.13 3.99
CA PHE A 76 5.17 6.92 5.06
C PHE A 76 6.23 7.50 6.00
N SER A 77 5.98 8.71 6.49
CA SER A 77 6.85 9.40 7.45
C SER A 77 6.70 8.89 8.88
N SER A 78 5.60 8.20 9.21
CA SER A 78 5.42 7.61 10.54
C SER A 78 4.54 6.36 10.52
N HIS A 79 4.76 5.52 11.52
CA HIS A 79 3.94 4.34 11.81
C HIS A 79 2.46 4.71 12.02
N SER A 80 2.17 5.78 12.76
CA SER A 80 0.79 6.15 13.10
C SER A 80 -0.02 6.57 11.87
N ILE A 81 0.58 7.36 10.96
CA ILE A 81 -0.09 7.76 9.71
C ILE A 81 -0.31 6.52 8.84
N PHE A 82 0.70 5.67 8.69
CA PHE A 82 0.58 4.42 7.95
C PHE A 82 -0.56 3.55 8.49
N SER A 83 -0.60 3.28 9.79
CA SER A 83 -1.60 2.40 10.40
C SER A 83 -3.03 2.94 10.22
N SER A 84 -3.21 4.27 10.34
CA SER A 84 -4.51 4.92 10.10
C SER A 84 -4.96 4.81 8.65
N VAL A 85 -4.07 5.13 7.71
CA VAL A 85 -4.35 5.08 6.27
C VAL A 85 -4.54 3.65 5.77
N PHE A 86 -3.75 2.71 6.28
CA PHE A 86 -3.89 1.29 5.96
C PHE A 86 -5.28 0.80 6.38
N LYS A 87 -5.68 1.05 7.63
CA LYS A 87 -6.99 0.64 8.14
C LYS A 87 -8.14 1.31 7.40
N SER A 88 -8.04 2.59 7.07
CA SER A 88 -9.11 3.27 6.30
C SER A 88 -9.21 2.76 4.86
N THR A 89 -8.11 2.27 4.28
CA THR A 89 -8.07 1.72 2.92
C THR A 89 -8.54 0.27 2.87
N THR A 90 -8.19 -0.55 3.86
CA THR A 90 -8.44 -2.01 3.84
C THR A 90 -9.59 -2.46 4.75
N GLY A 91 -10.03 -1.60 5.67
CA GLY A 91 -10.97 -1.93 6.73
C GLY A 91 -10.33 -2.61 7.96
N ILE A 92 -9.07 -3.06 7.87
CA ILE A 92 -8.40 -3.83 8.93
C ILE A 92 -7.04 -3.26 9.29
N ALA A 93 -6.64 -3.41 10.56
CA ALA A 93 -5.35 -2.92 11.03
C ALA A 93 -4.19 -3.72 10.41
N PRO A 94 -3.00 -3.10 10.21
CA PRO A 94 -1.86 -3.78 9.58
C PRO A 94 -1.47 -5.10 10.26
N ASN A 95 -1.36 -5.12 11.59
CA ASN A 95 -1.01 -6.33 12.34
C ASN A 95 -2.02 -7.47 12.12
N VAL A 96 -3.30 -7.13 12.07
CA VAL A 96 -4.39 -8.09 11.84
C VAL A 96 -4.30 -8.65 10.42
N PHE A 97 -4.04 -7.78 9.43
CA PHE A 97 -3.82 -8.19 8.05
C PHE A 97 -2.63 -9.16 7.92
N ILE A 98 -1.50 -8.84 8.57
CA ILE A 98 -0.30 -9.68 8.59
C ILE A 98 -0.59 -11.04 9.24
N GLN A 99 -1.32 -11.04 10.37
CA GLN A 99 -1.71 -12.27 11.05
C GLN A 99 -2.54 -13.17 10.14
N PHE A 100 -3.57 -12.64 9.48
CA PHE A 100 -4.40 -13.41 8.55
C PHE A 100 -3.58 -14.05 7.43
N LEU A 101 -2.68 -13.31 6.80
CA LEU A 101 -1.80 -13.87 5.76
C LEU A 101 -0.80 -14.88 6.32
N SER A 102 -0.32 -14.69 7.55
CA SER A 102 0.62 -15.61 8.19
C SER A 102 -0.04 -16.93 8.59
N GLU A 103 -1.33 -16.91 8.89
CA GLU A 103 -2.12 -18.11 9.17
C GLU A 103 -2.48 -18.85 7.88
N ASP A 104 -2.84 -18.12 6.82
CA ASP A 104 -3.11 -18.67 5.49
C ASP A 104 -1.88 -19.39 4.90
N THR A 105 -0.71 -18.76 4.98
CA THR A 105 0.57 -19.37 4.55
C THR A 105 0.99 -20.60 5.35
N ARG A 106 0.45 -20.79 6.56
CA ARG A 106 0.71 -21.97 7.42
C ARG A 106 -0.28 -23.13 7.19
N LYS A 107 -1.29 -22.97 6.33
CA LYS A 107 -2.21 -24.04 5.93
C LYS A 107 -1.82 -24.59 4.55
N PRO A 108 -0.79 -25.44 4.42
CA PRO A 108 -0.56 -26.16 3.17
C PRO A 108 -1.67 -27.22 3.01
N ASN A 109 -2.55 -27.04 2.02
CA ASN A 109 -3.44 -28.07 1.45
C ASN A 109 -3.99 -29.12 2.44
N GLU A 110 -5.00 -28.77 3.25
CA GLU A 110 -5.98 -29.78 3.68
C GLU A 110 -6.90 -30.09 2.48
N ILE A 111 -6.39 -30.84 1.51
CA ILE A 111 -7.26 -31.75 0.75
C ILE A 111 -7.37 -32.97 1.64
N ASP A 112 -8.37 -32.94 2.52
CA ASP A 112 -8.88 -34.12 3.20
C ASP A 112 -9.45 -35.06 2.13
N ILE A 113 -8.58 -35.84 1.49
CA ILE A 113 -8.97 -37.07 0.84
C ILE A 113 -9.41 -38.01 1.96
N ASN A 114 -10.68 -37.91 2.32
CA ASN A 114 -11.39 -38.96 3.00
C ASN A 114 -11.97 -39.90 1.93
N PRO A 115 -11.24 -40.96 1.49
CA PRO A 115 -11.91 -42.03 0.80
C PRO A 115 -12.77 -42.74 1.85
N LEU A 116 -14.08 -42.65 1.68
CA LEU A 116 -15.04 -43.53 2.32
C LEU A 116 -14.56 -44.99 2.21
N SER A 117 -14.09 -45.57 3.31
CA SER A 117 -14.16 -46.99 3.66
C SER A 117 -13.76 -47.21 5.11
#